data_AF-A0A812IND0-F1
#
_entry.id   AF-A0A812IND0-F1
#
_cell.length_a   1.000
_cell.length_b   1.000
_cell.length_c   1.000
_cell.angle_alpha   90.00
_cell.angle_beta   90.00
_cell.angle_gamma   90.00
#
_symmetry.space_group_name_H-M   'P 1'
#
loop_
_entity.id
_entity.type
_entity.pdbx_description
1 polymer ?
#
loop_
_entity_poly.entity_id
_entity_poly.type
_entity_poly.pdbx_seq_one_letter_code
_entity_poly.pdbx_strand_id
1 'polypeptide(L)'
;MSRGNGGAIVAVSSIAGHLTHRNLGQYCVAKAGVEMLVRNSADELGHYGIRVNGVRPGLVPTEMAAGLQQTDAVREDYLAQMPLKRLGKPEDVAAAVRFLAGPEAAWITGQLLGVDGGHSLRRGPDLDAIFAPTADAQLADLMRPTVIKVEAFDGDIMRHTQKSVDGFTTTFVASNRGKKGIAIDLKHKSGNEMIKRFVPYVDVVVQNFRPGAVERMGLDYDTLKQVNPSIVYCSISGFGNKGPYINKRIYDPIIQGMSGLNAVQGGPGQRPEMIKTLIPDVVTALTAAQAITAALLARERSGQGQHVTVAMIDAMIALIWPSMMANNMRVDENGENPPPTGTARRGELIFRTTDGYITAAAVSEAEWQGLCTALDKAEWLNHDRLNTPAGRVANSATLIELLSPIFEQQASAHWLKLFDEHDVPCGPILTPADLPNNEQIIANELIEVFDHPGIGKIRQARPAAKFSATPAHIQGPAPGIGEHTRAILQQFDFSDPEIDDLYAQGVVR
;
A
#
# COMPACT_ATOMS: atom_id res chain seq x y z
N MET A 1 44.03 15.68 23.31
CA MET A 1 43.87 14.33 23.89
C MET A 1 43.65 13.38 22.73
N SER A 2 44.34 12.24 22.70
CA SER A 2 44.32 11.32 21.56
C SER A 2 42.92 10.75 21.31
N ARG A 3 42.58 10.55 20.04
CA ARG A 3 41.57 9.55 19.68
C ARG A 3 42.16 8.20 20.09
N GLY A 4 41.69 7.61 21.19
CA GLY A 4 41.87 6.18 21.40
C GLY A 4 41.28 5.44 20.20
N ASN A 5 41.81 4.26 19.84
CA ASN A 5 41.66 3.65 18.51
C ASN A 5 40.22 3.31 18.04
N GLY A 6 39.18 3.64 18.81
CA GLY A 6 37.78 3.51 18.42
C GLY A 6 37.18 4.77 17.77
N GLY A 7 36.19 4.56 16.91
CA GLY A 7 35.42 5.63 16.24
C GLY A 7 34.25 6.16 17.06
N ALA A 8 33.55 7.15 16.51
CA ALA A 8 32.26 7.61 17.01
C ALA A 8 31.27 7.68 15.86
N ILE A 9 30.13 7.01 16.01
CA ILE A 9 29.00 7.02 15.08
C ILE A 9 27.86 7.80 15.75
N VAL A 10 27.31 8.78 15.05
CA VAL A 10 26.13 9.53 15.53
C VAL A 10 25.05 9.46 14.44
N ALA A 11 24.01 8.67 14.70
CA ALA A 11 22.87 8.56 13.80
C ALA A 11 21.87 9.72 14.00
N VAL A 12 21.17 10.10 12.93
CA VAL A 12 20.10 11.10 13.00
C VAL A 12 18.76 10.40 12.78
N SER A 13 18.03 10.19 13.88
CA SER A 13 16.66 9.66 13.84
C SER A 13 15.66 10.82 13.73
N SER A 14 14.57 10.79 14.49
CA SER A 14 13.56 11.83 14.65
C SER A 14 12.89 11.61 16.00
N ILE A 15 12.27 12.63 16.58
CA ILE A 15 11.28 12.46 17.65
C ILE A 15 10.23 11.37 17.35
N ALA A 16 9.90 11.17 16.08
CA ALA A 16 8.94 10.17 15.63
C ALA A 16 9.40 8.71 15.84
N GLY A 17 10.67 8.46 16.13
CA GLY A 17 11.14 7.12 16.52
C GLY A 17 10.72 6.70 17.94
N HIS A 18 10.23 7.66 18.74
CA HIS A 18 9.86 7.49 20.14
C HIS A 18 8.41 7.91 20.43
N LEU A 19 7.84 8.77 19.59
CA LEU A 19 6.47 9.28 19.70
C LEU A 19 5.57 8.69 18.61
N THR A 20 4.30 8.47 18.96
CA THR A 20 3.29 8.15 17.96
C THR A 20 2.89 9.40 17.18
N HIS A 21 3.31 9.47 15.92
CA HIS A 21 2.64 10.29 14.91
C HIS A 21 1.76 9.36 14.09
N ARG A 22 0.48 9.31 14.45
CA ARG A 22 -0.61 8.85 13.58
C ARG A 22 -0.37 9.69 12.27
N ASN A 23 -0.43 9.07 11.08
CA ASN A 23 -0.11 9.42 9.67
C ASN A 23 1.28 9.04 9.19
N LEU A 24 2.11 8.70 10.15
CA LEU A 24 3.51 8.44 9.92
C LEU A 24 3.85 7.10 10.54
N GLY A 25 2.92 6.14 10.62
CA GLY A 25 3.16 4.82 11.21
C GLY A 25 4.41 4.13 10.65
N GLN A 26 4.54 4.08 9.32
CA GLN A 26 5.74 3.58 8.64
C GLN A 26 7.00 4.40 8.95
N TYR A 27 6.90 5.72 9.05
CA TYR A 27 8.02 6.61 9.38
C TYR A 27 8.42 6.50 10.86
N CYS A 28 7.47 6.33 11.77
CA CYS A 28 7.69 6.10 13.19
C CYS A 28 8.38 4.75 13.39
N VAL A 29 7.90 3.69 12.73
CA VAL A 29 8.53 2.35 12.75
C VAL A 29 9.94 2.42 12.15
N ALA A 30 10.13 3.10 11.02
CA ALA A 30 11.46 3.26 10.41
C ALA A 30 12.43 4.04 11.33
N LYS A 31 11.97 5.10 11.99
CA LYS A 31 12.77 5.89 12.93
C LYS A 31 13.02 5.16 14.25
N ALA A 32 12.06 4.37 14.74
CA ALA A 32 12.21 3.47 15.88
C ALA A 32 13.23 2.35 15.57
N GLY A 33 13.23 1.84 14.33
CA GLY A 33 14.27 0.93 13.83
C GLY A 33 15.67 1.54 13.90
N VAL A 34 15.82 2.82 13.53
CA VAL A 34 17.09 3.55 13.70
C VAL A 34 17.45 3.73 15.19
N GLU A 35 16.47 3.97 16.08
CA GLU A 35 16.75 4.02 17.53
C GLU A 35 17.26 2.70 18.09
N MET A 36 16.65 1.59 17.67
CA MET A 36 17.06 0.26 18.12
C MET A 36 18.42 -0.14 17.52
N LEU A 37 18.68 0.21 16.25
CA LEU A 37 19.98 0.02 15.62
C LEU A 37 21.09 0.76 16.36
N VAL A 38 20.85 2.01 16.80
CA VAL A 38 21.83 2.76 17.63
C VAL A 38 22.16 2.03 18.93
N ARG A 39 21.18 1.41 19.59
CA ARG A 39 21.39 0.65 20.83
C ARG A 39 22.15 -0.65 20.58
N ASN A 40 21.74 -1.43 19.58
CA ASN A 40 22.40 -2.69 19.24
C ASN A 40 23.83 -2.46 18.75
N SER A 41 24.06 -1.52 17.82
CA SER A 41 25.41 -1.23 17.34
C SER A 41 26.32 -0.59 18.40
N ALA A 42 25.77 0.01 19.47
CA ALA A 42 26.57 0.47 20.61
C ALA A 42 27.09 -0.68 21.49
N ASP A 43 26.30 -1.75 21.61
CA ASP A 43 26.68 -2.99 22.29
C ASP A 43 27.66 -3.79 21.41
N GLU A 44 27.26 -4.08 20.17
CA GLU A 44 28.03 -4.87 19.18
C GLU A 44 29.36 -4.26 18.76
N LEU A 45 29.53 -2.92 18.83
CA LEU A 45 30.78 -2.26 18.44
C LEU A 45 31.60 -1.72 19.63
N GLY A 46 31.09 -1.88 20.85
CA GLY A 46 31.72 -1.40 22.07
C GLY A 46 33.10 -2.01 22.33
N HIS A 47 33.30 -3.30 22.02
CA HIS A 47 34.61 -3.96 22.16
C HIS A 47 35.65 -3.54 21.12
N TYR A 48 35.24 -2.91 20.02
CA TYR A 48 36.16 -2.20 19.10
C TYR A 48 36.47 -0.77 19.56
N GLY A 49 35.96 -0.36 20.74
CA GLY A 49 36.05 1.00 21.26
C GLY A 49 35.17 2.01 20.51
N ILE A 50 34.31 1.56 19.61
CA ILE A 50 33.45 2.43 18.80
C ILE A 50 32.22 2.81 19.63
N ARG A 51 32.01 4.11 19.84
CA ARG A 51 30.78 4.61 20.48
C ARG A 51 29.72 4.84 19.41
N VAL A 52 28.50 4.37 19.63
CA VAL A 52 27.35 4.63 18.75
C VAL A 52 26.29 5.36 19.54
N ASN A 53 25.88 6.53 19.08
CA ASN A 53 24.82 7.33 19.68
C ASN A 53 23.88 7.85 18.59
N GLY A 54 22.83 8.56 18.99
CA GLY A 54 21.99 9.28 18.04
C GLY A 54 21.41 10.57 18.58
N VAL A 55 20.88 11.37 17.66
CA VAL A 55 20.01 12.51 17.98
C VAL A 55 18.60 12.25 17.44
N ARG A 56 17.61 12.82 18.13
CA ARG A 56 16.19 12.80 17.77
C ARG A 56 15.72 14.24 17.60
N PRO A 57 15.94 14.86 16.42
CA PRO A 57 15.50 16.22 16.17
C PRO A 57 13.97 16.31 16.16
N GLY A 58 13.45 17.43 16.67
CA GLY A 58 12.09 17.87 16.38
C GLY A 58 12.00 18.53 15.00
N LEU A 59 10.95 19.31 14.76
CA LEU A 59 10.83 20.09 13.53
C LEU A 59 11.90 21.20 13.47
N VAL A 60 12.79 21.07 12.49
CA VAL A 60 13.89 21.99 12.19
C VAL A 60 13.73 22.47 10.74
N PRO A 61 13.73 23.80 10.46
CA PRO A 61 13.75 24.32 9.11
C PRO A 61 14.99 23.82 8.37
N THR A 62 14.75 22.92 7.44
CA THR A 62 15.67 22.43 6.42
C THR A 62 14.87 22.38 5.13
N GLU A 63 15.52 22.36 3.97
CA GLU A 63 14.82 22.24 2.67
C GLU A 63 13.93 20.99 2.64
N MET A 64 14.34 19.91 3.31
CA MET A 64 13.58 18.67 3.46
C MET A 64 12.32 18.78 4.34
N ALA A 65 12.24 19.80 5.21
CA ALA A 65 11.13 20.04 6.14
C ALA A 65 10.28 21.26 5.76
N ALA A 66 10.57 21.94 4.64
CA ALA A 66 9.85 23.15 4.21
C ALA A 66 8.33 22.92 4.00
N GLY A 67 7.94 21.72 3.56
CA GLY A 67 6.52 21.33 3.39
C GLY A 67 5.72 21.22 4.70
N LEU A 68 6.38 20.96 5.84
CA LEU A 68 5.72 20.88 7.16
C LEU A 68 5.41 22.26 7.76
N GLN A 69 5.80 23.35 7.10
CA GLN A 69 5.61 24.73 7.57
C GLN A 69 4.51 25.49 6.82
N GLN A 70 3.77 24.83 5.92
CA GLN A 70 2.96 25.51 4.88
C GLN A 70 1.58 26.02 5.30
N THR A 71 1.22 25.96 6.58
CA THR A 71 0.13 26.79 7.11
C THR A 71 0.55 27.38 8.44
N ASP A 72 0.23 28.67 8.64
CA ASP A 72 0.49 29.36 9.90
C ASP A 72 -0.15 28.60 11.06
N ALA A 73 -1.38 28.09 10.91
CA ALA A 73 -2.09 27.32 11.94
C ALA A 73 -1.38 26.02 12.40
N VAL A 74 -0.84 25.19 11.49
CA VAL A 74 -0.13 23.95 11.88
C VAL A 74 1.20 24.28 12.56
N ARG A 75 1.88 25.31 12.06
CA ARG A 75 3.12 25.82 12.68
C ARG A 75 2.82 26.44 14.04
N GLU A 76 1.76 27.23 14.17
CA GLU A 76 1.32 27.85 15.41
C GLU A 76 0.89 26.82 16.45
N ASP A 77 0.16 25.77 16.08
CA ASP A 77 -0.17 24.66 17.00
C ASP A 77 1.10 23.92 17.46
N TYR A 78 1.98 23.54 16.52
CA TYR A 78 3.26 22.90 16.83
C TYR A 78 4.11 23.76 17.79
N LEU A 79 4.17 25.08 17.56
CA LEU A 79 4.85 26.03 18.44
C LEU A 79 4.10 26.24 19.77
N ALA A 80 2.78 26.27 19.78
CA ALA A 80 1.93 26.42 20.96
C ALA A 80 2.10 25.25 21.93
N GLN A 81 2.42 24.05 21.43
CA GLN A 81 2.71 22.88 22.25
C GLN A 81 4.15 22.83 22.79
N MET A 82 5.09 23.60 22.21
CA MET A 82 6.49 23.66 22.67
C MET A 82 6.72 24.74 23.75
N PRO A 83 7.51 24.48 24.81
CA PRO A 83 7.92 25.51 25.77
C PRO A 83 8.66 26.70 25.15
N LEU A 84 9.55 26.46 24.19
CA LEU A 84 10.42 27.50 23.62
C LEU A 84 9.78 28.38 22.52
N LYS A 85 8.53 28.08 22.10
CA LYS A 85 7.77 28.81 21.06
C LYS A 85 8.55 29.10 19.74
N ARG A 86 9.58 28.31 19.45
CA ARG A 86 10.36 28.36 18.20
C ARG A 86 10.62 26.97 17.66
N LEU A 87 10.81 26.87 16.35
CA LEU A 87 11.38 25.67 15.73
C LEU A 87 12.85 25.52 16.14
N GLY A 88 13.37 24.28 16.14
CA GLY A 88 14.81 24.04 16.24
C GLY A 88 15.52 24.59 15.01
N LYS A 89 16.82 24.83 15.07
CA LYS A 89 17.65 25.24 13.92
C LYS A 89 18.65 24.14 13.54
N PRO A 90 19.19 24.13 12.30
CA PRO A 90 20.25 23.18 11.93
C PRO A 90 21.44 23.22 12.90
N GLU A 91 21.77 24.39 13.44
CA GLU A 91 22.84 24.55 14.43
C GLU A 91 22.51 23.88 15.78
N ASP A 92 21.25 23.84 16.20
CA ASP A 92 20.83 23.15 17.44
C ASP A 92 21.13 21.63 17.31
N VAL A 93 20.85 21.05 16.14
CA VAL A 93 21.11 19.62 15.84
C VAL A 93 22.60 19.36 15.62
N ALA A 94 23.28 20.22 14.86
CA ALA A 94 24.70 20.08 14.57
C ALA A 94 25.56 20.21 15.84
N ALA A 95 25.18 21.07 16.79
CA ALA A 95 25.83 21.16 18.10
C ALA A 95 25.70 19.86 18.91
N ALA A 96 24.50 19.25 18.93
CA ALA A 96 24.26 17.98 19.60
C ALA A 96 25.02 16.80 18.94
N VAL A 97 25.05 16.75 17.60
CA VAL A 97 25.81 15.75 16.84
C VAL A 97 27.32 15.91 17.08
N ARG A 98 27.84 17.14 17.04
CA ARG A 98 29.23 17.47 17.37
C ARG A 98 29.57 17.00 18.79
N PHE A 99 28.72 17.30 19.77
CA PHE A 99 28.93 16.89 21.16
C PHE A 99 29.05 15.36 21.30
N LEU A 100 28.09 14.60 20.74
CA LEU A 100 28.10 13.13 20.81
C LEU A 100 29.29 12.49 20.10
N ALA A 101 29.76 13.08 19.00
CA ALA A 101 30.96 12.67 18.28
C ALA A 101 32.27 13.12 18.97
N GLY A 102 32.22 14.16 19.80
CA GLY A 102 33.36 14.78 20.45
C GLY A 102 33.90 14.00 21.68
N PRO A 103 35.10 14.37 22.17
CA PRO A 103 35.65 13.82 23.40
C PRO A 103 34.83 14.17 24.65
N GLU A 104 34.01 15.22 24.61
CA GLU A 104 33.13 15.64 25.70
C GLU A 104 32.05 14.59 26.01
N ALA A 105 31.67 13.77 25.02
CA ALA A 105 30.76 12.64 25.16
C ALA A 105 31.48 11.28 25.26
N ALA A 106 32.77 11.24 25.61
CA ALA A 106 33.56 9.99 25.65
C ALA A 106 32.98 8.89 26.56
N TRP A 107 32.17 9.25 27.56
CA TRP A 107 31.49 8.30 28.45
C TRP A 107 30.01 8.05 28.08
N ILE A 108 29.63 8.31 26.82
CA ILE A 108 28.26 8.15 26.31
C ILE A 108 28.27 7.24 25.08
N THR A 109 27.52 6.13 25.16
CA THR A 109 27.22 5.19 24.06
C THR A 109 25.81 4.60 24.23
N GLY A 110 25.18 4.19 23.14
CA GLY A 110 23.82 3.66 23.07
C GLY A 110 22.69 4.67 23.27
N GLN A 111 23.00 5.96 23.43
CA GLN A 111 22.01 6.98 23.83
C GLN A 111 21.46 7.78 22.66
N LEU A 112 20.19 8.19 22.78
CA LEU A 112 19.49 9.01 21.79
C LEU A 112 18.99 10.33 22.41
N LEU A 113 19.73 11.42 22.14
CA LEU A 113 19.45 12.74 22.70
C LEU A 113 18.31 13.44 21.93
N GLY A 114 17.26 13.87 22.63
CA GLY A 114 16.19 14.70 22.05
C GLY A 114 16.67 16.11 21.75
N VAL A 115 16.41 16.61 20.53
CA VAL A 115 16.78 17.97 20.09
C VAL A 115 15.56 18.62 19.43
N ASP A 116 14.51 18.80 20.22
CA ASP A 116 13.15 19.07 19.74
C ASP A 116 12.46 20.26 20.43
N GLY A 117 13.16 20.94 21.33
CA GLY A 117 12.63 22.07 22.11
C GLY A 117 11.45 21.73 23.02
N GLY A 118 11.28 20.45 23.40
CA GLY A 118 10.22 19.96 24.29
C GLY A 118 8.96 19.46 23.59
N HIS A 119 8.99 19.22 22.27
CA HIS A 119 7.85 18.69 21.52
C HIS A 119 7.43 17.27 21.96
N SER A 120 8.38 16.43 22.40
CA SER A 120 8.19 15.04 22.83
C SER A 120 7.31 14.81 24.06
N LEU A 121 6.54 15.83 24.43
CA LEU A 121 5.52 15.79 25.46
C LEU A 121 4.09 15.56 24.90
N ARG A 122 3.80 15.67 23.58
CA ARG A 122 2.45 15.44 22.94
C ARG A 122 2.50 14.83 21.49
N ARG A 123 1.37 14.38 20.89
CA ARG A 123 1.23 13.40 19.73
C ARG A 123 0.52 13.93 18.44
N GLY A 124 0.66 13.28 17.25
CA GLY A 124 0.00 13.60 15.91
C GLY A 124 -0.98 12.52 15.28
N PRO A 125 -1.58 12.65 14.01
CA PRO A 125 -2.84 11.97 13.40
C PRO A 125 -2.91 11.22 11.95
N ASP A 126 -3.55 10.00 11.65
CA ASP A 126 -3.45 8.83 10.56
C ASP A 126 -4.03 8.59 9.07
N LEU A 127 -3.55 7.44 8.41
CA LEU A 127 -3.40 6.85 7.00
C LEU A 127 -4.50 5.91 6.25
N ASP A 128 -4.17 5.44 4.98
CA ASP A 128 -4.27 4.09 4.20
C ASP A 128 -5.47 3.48 3.34
N ALA A 129 -5.30 3.06 2.03
CA ALA A 129 -6.33 2.29 1.17
C ALA A 129 -6.03 1.64 -0.27
N ILE A 130 -6.51 0.38 -0.53
CA ILE A 130 -7.22 -0.29 -1.72
C ILE A 130 -6.53 -0.54 -3.15
N PHE A 131 -7.15 -1.27 -4.11
CA PHE A 131 -6.57 -1.97 -5.32
C PHE A 131 -7.22 -1.76 -6.74
N ALA A 132 -6.48 -1.90 -7.88
CA ALA A 132 -6.73 -1.14 -9.15
C ALA A 132 -7.56 -1.73 -10.33
N PRO A 133 -8.11 -0.91 -11.30
CA PRO A 133 -7.69 0.43 -11.84
C PRO A 133 -8.06 1.65 -10.97
N THR A 134 -7.42 1.66 -9.82
CA THR A 134 -7.43 2.55 -8.68
C THR A 134 -6.07 3.18 -8.41
N ALA A 135 -5.06 2.99 -9.26
CA ALA A 135 -4.17 4.12 -9.47
C ALA A 135 -5.07 5.31 -9.79
N ASP A 136 -5.86 5.22 -10.85
CA ASP A 136 -6.86 6.22 -11.21
C ASP A 136 -7.97 6.43 -10.16
N ALA A 137 -8.69 5.40 -9.75
CA ALA A 137 -9.83 5.52 -8.82
C ALA A 137 -9.49 5.71 -7.32
N GLN A 138 -8.35 5.25 -6.77
CA GLN A 138 -7.91 5.80 -5.46
C GLN A 138 -7.34 7.19 -5.65
N LEU A 139 -6.56 7.49 -6.70
CA LEU A 139 -6.14 8.88 -6.90
C LEU A 139 -7.39 9.78 -6.94
N ALA A 140 -8.44 9.42 -7.70
CA ALA A 140 -9.73 10.13 -7.66
C ALA A 140 -10.29 10.28 -6.22
N ASP A 141 -10.33 9.21 -5.43
CA ASP A 141 -10.82 9.28 -4.05
C ASP A 141 -9.85 10.05 -3.09
N LEU A 142 -8.56 10.22 -3.44
CA LEU A 142 -7.47 10.78 -2.63
C LEU A 142 -7.07 12.20 -3.07
N MET A 143 -7.35 13.22 -2.24
CA MET A 143 -7.02 14.64 -2.50
C MET A 143 -7.77 15.32 -3.68
N ARG A 144 -8.89 14.75 -4.15
CA ARG A 144 -9.77 15.34 -5.19
C ARG A 144 -9.15 15.61 -6.59
N PRO A 145 -8.19 14.83 -7.14
CA PRO A 145 -7.74 15.05 -8.51
C PRO A 145 -8.86 14.78 -9.51
N THR A 146 -8.85 15.51 -10.63
CA THR A 146 -9.76 15.26 -11.76
C THR A 146 -9.16 14.17 -12.63
N VAL A 147 -9.76 12.98 -12.60
CA VAL A 147 -9.32 11.84 -13.42
C VAL A 147 -10.13 11.80 -14.71
N ILE A 148 -9.44 11.93 -15.84
CA ILE A 148 -10.03 11.84 -17.18
C ILE A 148 -9.69 10.46 -17.77
N LYS A 149 -10.72 9.63 -17.94
CA LYS A 149 -10.62 8.33 -18.61
C LYS A 149 -10.81 8.52 -20.10
N VAL A 150 -9.75 8.26 -20.88
CA VAL A 150 -9.82 8.19 -22.35
C VAL A 150 -10.24 6.78 -22.76
N GLU A 151 -11.31 6.66 -23.54
CA GLU A 151 -11.82 5.39 -24.06
C GLU A 151 -11.94 5.41 -25.60
N ALA A 152 -11.87 4.23 -26.21
CA ALA A 152 -12.31 4.05 -27.60
C ALA A 152 -13.86 4.00 -27.67
N PHE A 153 -14.44 4.08 -28.87
CA PHE A 153 -15.91 4.15 -29.05
C PHE A 153 -16.67 2.88 -28.66
N ASP A 154 -15.99 1.74 -28.59
CA ASP A 154 -16.45 0.47 -28.03
C ASP A 154 -16.27 0.37 -26.50
N GLY A 155 -15.51 1.29 -25.91
CA GLY A 155 -15.32 1.43 -24.46
C GLY A 155 -14.30 0.47 -23.85
N ASP A 156 -14.05 0.64 -22.55
CA ASP A 156 -13.26 -0.28 -21.74
C ASP A 156 -13.85 -1.71 -21.80
N ILE A 157 -12.99 -2.72 -21.92
CA ILE A 157 -13.37 -4.13 -21.93
C ILE A 157 -14.23 -4.53 -20.72
N MET A 158 -14.06 -3.87 -19.57
CA MET A 158 -14.84 -4.09 -18.35
C MET A 158 -16.33 -3.76 -18.53
N ARG A 159 -16.72 -2.95 -19.51
CA ARG A 159 -18.14 -2.70 -19.88
C ARG A 159 -18.82 -3.94 -20.48
N HIS A 160 -18.05 -4.95 -20.87
CA HIS A 160 -18.52 -6.14 -21.61
C HIS A 160 -18.29 -7.48 -20.88
N THR A 161 -17.63 -7.49 -19.72
CA THR A 161 -17.23 -8.75 -19.04
C THR A 161 -18.35 -9.45 -18.27
N GLN A 162 -19.48 -8.79 -18.06
CA GLN A 162 -20.62 -9.29 -17.27
C GLN A 162 -21.93 -8.79 -17.90
N LYS A 163 -23.06 -9.32 -17.44
CA LYS A 163 -24.37 -8.76 -17.79
C LYS A 163 -24.42 -7.30 -17.32
N SER A 164 -24.65 -6.39 -18.26
CA SER A 164 -24.78 -4.96 -17.98
C SER A 164 -26.24 -4.53 -17.74
N VAL A 165 -26.40 -3.39 -17.08
CA VAL A 165 -27.62 -2.60 -17.01
C VAL A 165 -27.28 -1.24 -17.63
N ASP A 166 -28.03 -0.83 -18.65
CA ASP A 166 -27.80 0.41 -19.42
C ASP A 166 -26.33 0.66 -19.84
N GLY A 167 -25.63 -0.41 -20.24
CA GLY A 167 -24.22 -0.35 -20.68
C GLY A 167 -23.18 -0.34 -19.56
N PHE A 168 -23.59 -0.47 -18.30
CA PHE A 168 -22.72 -0.56 -17.13
C PHE A 168 -22.69 -1.97 -16.53
N THR A 169 -21.49 -2.52 -16.29
CA THR A 169 -21.29 -3.72 -15.45
C THR A 169 -20.95 -3.30 -14.02
N THR A 170 -21.24 -4.16 -13.05
CA THR A 170 -20.90 -3.89 -11.64
C THR A 170 -19.39 -3.73 -11.43
N THR A 171 -18.56 -4.50 -12.14
CA THR A 171 -17.10 -4.33 -12.11
C THR A 171 -16.66 -3.00 -12.73
N PHE A 172 -17.20 -2.58 -13.89
CA PHE A 172 -16.86 -1.29 -14.48
C PHE A 172 -17.19 -0.14 -13.52
N VAL A 173 -18.37 -0.18 -12.90
CA VAL A 173 -18.88 0.84 -11.98
C VAL A 173 -17.99 0.97 -10.74
N ALA A 174 -17.65 -0.16 -10.11
CA ALA A 174 -16.79 -0.15 -8.92
C ALA A 174 -15.40 0.43 -9.19
N SER A 175 -14.85 0.15 -10.38
CA SER A 175 -13.47 0.49 -10.75
C SER A 175 -13.31 1.82 -11.50
N ASN A 176 -14.41 2.49 -11.90
CA ASN A 176 -14.37 3.76 -12.65
C ASN A 176 -15.27 4.87 -12.08
N ARG A 177 -15.81 4.69 -10.86
CA ARG A 177 -16.46 5.76 -10.08
C ARG A 177 -15.57 6.99 -9.97
N GLY A 178 -16.19 8.18 -9.95
CA GLY A 178 -15.50 9.46 -9.77
C GLY A 178 -14.64 9.93 -10.95
N LYS A 179 -14.55 9.16 -12.06
CA LYS A 179 -13.81 9.55 -13.26
C LYS A 179 -14.73 10.32 -14.22
N LYS A 180 -14.18 11.29 -14.96
CA LYS A 180 -14.83 11.88 -16.15
C LYS A 180 -14.44 11.06 -17.38
N GLY A 181 -15.39 10.74 -18.26
CA GLY A 181 -15.16 9.92 -19.45
C GLY A 181 -15.14 10.73 -20.76
N ILE A 182 -14.06 10.61 -21.55
CA ILE A 182 -13.96 11.14 -22.92
C ILE A 182 -13.71 10.00 -23.91
N ALA A 183 -14.38 10.03 -25.06
CA ALA A 183 -14.23 9.02 -26.09
C ALA A 183 -13.47 9.59 -27.30
N ILE A 184 -12.32 8.99 -27.66
CA ILE A 184 -11.40 9.50 -28.69
C ILE A 184 -10.89 8.33 -29.54
N ASP A 185 -10.89 8.46 -30.88
CA ASP A 185 -10.15 7.54 -31.73
C ASP A 185 -8.66 7.89 -31.81
N LEU A 186 -7.85 7.22 -30.98
CA LEU A 186 -6.38 7.33 -30.96
C LEU A 186 -5.69 6.73 -32.21
N LYS A 187 -6.44 6.11 -33.14
CA LYS A 187 -5.93 5.77 -34.47
C LYS A 187 -5.93 6.97 -35.40
N HIS A 188 -6.80 7.95 -35.17
CA HIS A 188 -6.85 9.18 -35.94
C HIS A 188 -5.77 10.15 -35.47
N LYS A 189 -5.05 10.79 -36.42
CA LYS A 189 -3.96 11.72 -36.07
C LYS A 189 -4.44 12.86 -35.17
N SER A 190 -5.62 13.42 -35.46
CA SER A 190 -6.22 14.49 -34.65
C SER A 190 -6.51 14.06 -33.20
N GLY A 191 -6.79 12.77 -32.96
CA GLY A 191 -6.97 12.23 -31.60
C GLY A 191 -5.66 12.22 -30.81
N ASN A 192 -4.54 11.87 -31.45
CA ASN A 192 -3.22 11.91 -30.80
C ASN A 192 -2.73 13.35 -30.56
N GLU A 193 -2.98 14.27 -31.50
CA GLU A 193 -2.65 15.69 -31.29
C GLU A 193 -3.53 16.35 -30.21
N MET A 194 -4.78 15.91 -30.05
CA MET A 194 -5.66 16.31 -28.95
C MET A 194 -5.11 15.89 -27.59
N ILE A 195 -4.65 14.64 -27.43
CA ILE A 195 -4.00 14.20 -26.18
C ILE A 195 -2.77 15.07 -25.90
N LYS A 196 -1.94 15.39 -26.90
CA LYS A 196 -0.79 16.28 -26.72
C LYS A 196 -1.18 17.71 -26.30
N ARG A 197 -2.34 18.23 -26.72
CA ARG A 197 -2.90 19.51 -26.22
C ARG A 197 -3.30 19.45 -24.74
N PHE A 198 -3.67 18.28 -24.20
CA PHE A 198 -4.00 18.12 -22.78
C PHE A 198 -2.74 18.09 -21.88
N VAL A 199 -1.65 17.49 -22.36
CA VAL A 199 -0.42 17.19 -21.59
C VAL A 199 0.21 18.37 -20.83
N PRO A 200 0.22 19.64 -21.33
CA PRO A 200 0.71 20.79 -20.56
C PRO A 200 0.00 21.04 -19.23
N TYR A 201 -1.25 20.58 -19.08
CA TYR A 201 -2.10 20.82 -17.90
C TYR A 201 -2.34 19.54 -17.08
N VAL A 202 -1.65 18.45 -17.39
CA VAL A 202 -1.81 17.14 -16.75
C VAL A 202 -0.58 16.83 -15.88
N ASP A 203 -0.81 16.48 -14.62
CA ASP A 203 0.24 16.05 -13.69
C ASP A 203 0.75 14.63 -13.95
N VAL A 204 -0.18 13.73 -14.29
CA VAL A 204 0.07 12.29 -14.41
C VAL A 204 -0.60 11.71 -15.66
N VAL A 205 0.15 10.98 -16.47
CA VAL A 205 -0.38 10.08 -17.51
C VAL A 205 -0.18 8.63 -17.05
N VAL A 206 -1.24 7.82 -17.05
CA VAL A 206 -1.18 6.39 -16.72
C VAL A 206 -1.64 5.59 -17.93
N GLN A 207 -0.89 4.56 -18.30
CA GLN A 207 -1.24 3.68 -19.42
C GLN A 207 -0.77 2.23 -19.20
N ASN A 208 -1.51 1.28 -19.77
CA ASN A 208 -1.23 -0.16 -19.69
C ASN A 208 -1.25 -0.85 -21.08
N PHE A 209 -0.99 -0.10 -22.15
CA PHE A 209 -0.86 -0.66 -23.48
C PHE A 209 0.37 -1.58 -23.58
N ARG A 210 0.39 -2.42 -24.61
CA ARG A 210 1.55 -3.27 -24.90
C ARG A 210 2.78 -2.42 -25.25
N PRO A 211 4.00 -2.84 -24.88
CA PRO A 211 5.24 -2.19 -25.31
C PRO A 211 5.26 -1.94 -26.83
N GLY A 212 5.72 -0.76 -27.25
CA GLY A 212 5.72 -0.35 -28.66
C GLY A 212 4.38 0.18 -29.20
N ALA A 213 3.30 0.24 -28.41
CA ALA A 213 2.01 0.76 -28.86
C ALA A 213 1.91 2.29 -28.75
N VAL A 214 2.30 2.87 -27.61
CA VAL A 214 2.22 4.32 -27.37
C VAL A 214 3.26 5.09 -28.19
N GLU A 215 4.40 4.46 -28.44
CA GLU A 215 5.48 4.93 -29.31
C GLU A 215 5.01 5.08 -30.77
N ARG A 216 4.17 4.15 -31.26
CA ARG A 216 3.53 4.26 -32.59
C ARG A 216 2.44 5.34 -32.66
N MET A 217 1.85 5.72 -31.52
CA MET A 217 0.88 6.81 -31.42
C MET A 217 1.55 8.18 -31.22
N GLY A 218 2.85 8.21 -30.88
CA GLY A 218 3.54 9.42 -30.45
C GLY A 218 3.02 9.95 -29.10
N LEU A 219 2.67 9.04 -28.19
CA LEU A 219 2.15 9.30 -26.84
C LEU A 219 3.00 8.62 -25.75
N ASP A 220 4.23 8.25 -26.09
CA ASP A 220 5.23 7.73 -25.16
C ASP A 220 5.82 8.82 -24.26
N TYR A 221 6.53 8.42 -23.20
CA TYR A 221 7.12 9.34 -22.23
C TYR A 221 8.09 10.35 -22.86
N ASP A 222 8.99 9.94 -23.75
CA ASP A 222 10.00 10.84 -24.31
C ASP A 222 9.36 11.89 -25.24
N THR A 223 8.27 11.53 -25.93
CA THR A 223 7.45 12.48 -26.68
C THR A 223 6.67 13.43 -25.75
N LEU A 224 5.98 12.91 -24.73
CA LEU A 224 5.14 13.76 -23.86
C LEU A 224 5.97 14.65 -22.93
N LYS A 225 7.17 14.23 -22.52
CA LYS A 225 8.11 15.02 -21.71
C LYS A 225 8.60 16.29 -22.45
N GLN A 226 8.69 16.25 -23.78
CA GLN A 226 9.04 17.44 -24.56
C GLN A 226 7.95 18.52 -24.49
N VAL A 227 6.69 18.11 -24.30
CA VAL A 227 5.53 18.99 -24.14
C VAL A 227 5.39 19.45 -22.67
N ASN A 228 5.59 18.54 -21.72
CA ASN A 228 5.56 18.84 -20.29
C ASN A 228 6.73 18.15 -19.55
N PRO A 229 7.84 18.85 -19.28
CA PRO A 229 8.99 18.29 -18.55
C PRO A 229 8.69 17.87 -17.11
N SER A 230 7.57 18.33 -16.54
CA SER A 230 7.13 17.99 -15.18
C SER A 230 6.23 16.74 -15.13
N ILE A 231 5.90 16.12 -16.26
CA ILE A 231 4.95 15.00 -16.33
C ILE A 231 5.45 13.76 -15.56
N VAL A 232 4.59 13.22 -14.69
CA VAL A 232 4.76 11.86 -14.17
C VAL A 232 4.08 10.90 -15.15
N TYR A 233 4.84 10.05 -15.82
CA TYR A 233 4.29 9.08 -16.77
C TYR A 233 4.39 7.68 -16.19
N CYS A 234 3.29 6.94 -16.09
CA CYS A 234 3.25 5.59 -15.56
C CYS A 234 2.92 4.56 -16.64
N SER A 235 3.86 3.65 -16.90
CA SER A 235 3.65 2.47 -17.75
C SER A 235 3.44 1.23 -16.89
N ILE A 236 2.26 0.62 -16.98
CA ILE A 236 1.95 -0.68 -16.38
C ILE A 236 2.09 -1.78 -17.45
N SER A 237 2.69 -2.91 -17.11
CA SER A 237 2.91 -4.04 -18.02
C SER A 237 2.89 -5.37 -17.28
N GLY A 238 2.78 -6.51 -17.98
CA GLY A 238 2.86 -7.83 -17.31
C GLY A 238 4.27 -8.20 -16.85
N PHE A 239 5.25 -8.09 -17.75
CA PHE A 239 6.61 -8.61 -17.59
C PHE A 239 7.72 -7.54 -17.76
N GLY A 240 7.37 -6.26 -17.75
CA GLY A 240 8.31 -5.18 -18.01
C GLY A 240 8.64 -5.02 -19.49
N ASN A 241 9.78 -4.36 -19.77
CA ASN A 241 10.19 -3.90 -21.10
C ASN A 241 11.38 -4.70 -21.69
N LYS A 242 11.73 -5.86 -21.11
CA LYS A 242 12.88 -6.70 -21.53
C LYS A 242 12.55 -8.19 -21.37
N GLY A 243 13.39 -9.04 -21.96
CA GLY A 243 13.31 -10.49 -21.83
C GLY A 243 12.26 -11.17 -22.73
N PRO A 244 12.12 -12.50 -22.63
CA PRO A 244 11.40 -13.33 -23.60
C PRO A 244 9.87 -13.15 -23.59
N TYR A 245 9.32 -12.46 -22.58
CA TYR A 245 7.86 -12.36 -22.38
C TYR A 245 7.29 -10.96 -22.64
N ILE A 246 8.11 -9.98 -23.05
CA ILE A 246 7.69 -8.60 -23.36
C ILE A 246 6.47 -8.49 -24.29
N ASN A 247 6.36 -9.39 -25.28
CA ASN A 247 5.29 -9.42 -26.28
C ASN A 247 4.16 -10.42 -25.99
N LYS A 248 4.20 -11.14 -24.85
CA LYS A 248 3.13 -12.10 -24.51
C LYS A 248 1.86 -11.36 -24.10
N ARG A 249 0.70 -11.90 -24.52
CA ARG A 249 -0.59 -11.53 -23.91
C ARG A 249 -0.58 -12.03 -22.47
N ILE A 250 -1.10 -11.20 -21.56
CA ILE A 250 -1.04 -11.42 -20.13
C ILE A 250 -2.35 -11.01 -19.48
N TYR A 251 -2.72 -11.76 -18.44
CA TYR A 251 -3.82 -11.49 -17.51
C TYR A 251 -3.42 -12.04 -16.14
N ASP A 252 -4.11 -11.58 -15.10
CA ASP A 252 -3.90 -11.97 -13.70
C ASP A 252 -3.55 -13.45 -13.46
N PRO A 253 -4.29 -14.46 -13.95
CA PRO A 253 -4.06 -15.86 -13.58
C PRO A 253 -2.70 -16.39 -14.08
N ILE A 254 -2.15 -15.78 -15.14
CA ILE A 254 -0.84 -16.15 -15.69
C ILE A 254 0.27 -15.59 -14.78
N ILE A 255 0.10 -14.39 -14.21
CA ILE A 255 1.06 -13.84 -13.23
C ILE A 255 0.94 -14.57 -11.89
N GLN A 256 -0.26 -14.99 -11.45
CA GLN A 256 -0.38 -15.86 -10.27
C GLN A 256 0.44 -17.16 -10.45
N GLY A 257 0.34 -17.79 -11.63
CA GLY A 257 1.09 -19.00 -11.93
C GLY A 257 2.60 -18.77 -12.01
N MET A 258 3.02 -17.67 -12.66
CA MET A 258 4.43 -17.37 -12.90
C MET A 258 5.17 -16.75 -11.71
N SER A 259 4.46 -16.14 -10.77
CA SER A 259 5.04 -15.68 -9.50
C SER A 259 5.27 -16.84 -8.50
N GLY A 260 4.73 -18.03 -8.76
CA GLY A 260 4.76 -19.17 -7.84
C GLY A 260 3.68 -19.12 -6.76
N LEU A 261 2.85 -18.07 -6.71
CA LEU A 261 1.76 -17.89 -5.76
C LEU A 261 0.83 -19.12 -5.71
N ASN A 262 0.44 -19.66 -6.87
CA ASN A 262 -0.48 -20.80 -6.92
C ASN A 262 0.13 -22.10 -6.36
N ALA A 263 1.45 -22.29 -6.49
CA ALA A 263 2.12 -23.46 -5.93
C ALA A 263 2.16 -23.38 -4.39
N VAL A 264 2.39 -22.18 -3.83
CA VAL A 264 2.32 -21.96 -2.38
C VAL A 264 0.88 -22.11 -1.87
N GLN A 265 -0.11 -21.59 -2.61
CA GLN A 265 -1.53 -21.66 -2.23
C GLN A 265 -2.07 -23.10 -2.16
N GLY A 266 -1.68 -23.97 -3.11
CA GLY A 266 -2.07 -25.39 -3.08
C GLY A 266 -1.27 -26.22 -2.07
N GLY A 267 -0.03 -25.82 -1.78
CA GLY A 267 0.85 -26.46 -0.80
C GLY A 267 1.75 -27.57 -1.36
N PRO A 268 2.73 -28.07 -0.57
CA PRO A 268 3.77 -28.96 -1.05
C PRO A 268 3.22 -30.30 -1.58
N GLY A 269 3.57 -30.65 -2.81
CA GLY A 269 3.14 -31.90 -3.47
C GLY A 269 1.67 -31.94 -3.88
N GLN A 270 0.90 -30.88 -3.62
CA GLN A 270 -0.50 -30.76 -4.01
C GLN A 270 -0.66 -30.11 -5.38
N ARG A 271 -1.88 -30.13 -5.91
CA ARG A 271 -2.24 -29.38 -7.11
C ARG A 271 -2.18 -27.87 -6.81
N PRO A 272 -1.51 -27.05 -7.64
CA PRO A 272 -1.52 -25.59 -7.48
C PRO A 272 -2.95 -25.01 -7.54
N GLU A 273 -3.23 -24.03 -6.67
CA GLU A 273 -4.55 -23.42 -6.53
C GLU A 273 -4.55 -21.92 -6.86
N MET A 274 -5.62 -21.47 -7.54
CA MET A 274 -5.85 -20.06 -7.84
C MET A 274 -6.40 -19.33 -6.61
N ILE A 275 -5.85 -18.15 -6.32
CA ILE A 275 -6.55 -17.23 -5.41
C ILE A 275 -7.75 -16.68 -6.16
N LYS A 276 -8.93 -16.77 -5.54
CA LYS A 276 -10.24 -16.46 -6.16
C LYS A 276 -10.54 -14.95 -6.22
N THR A 277 -9.51 -14.15 -6.52
CA THR A 277 -9.58 -12.71 -6.84
C THR A 277 -8.35 -12.31 -7.67
N LEU A 278 -8.37 -11.13 -8.27
CA LEU A 278 -7.38 -10.66 -9.25
C LEU A 278 -6.08 -10.13 -8.60
N ILE A 279 -5.44 -10.90 -7.70
CA ILE A 279 -4.34 -10.43 -6.83
C ILE A 279 -3.21 -9.69 -7.59
N PRO A 280 -2.54 -10.26 -8.61
CA PRO A 280 -1.60 -9.52 -9.45
C PRO A 280 -2.08 -8.19 -10.01
N ASP A 281 -3.26 -8.11 -10.65
CA ASP A 281 -3.80 -6.84 -11.17
C ASP A 281 -3.88 -5.81 -10.03
N VAL A 282 -4.51 -6.27 -8.94
CA VAL A 282 -4.84 -5.62 -7.67
C VAL A 282 -3.62 -5.16 -6.86
N VAL A 283 -2.47 -5.83 -6.96
CA VAL A 283 -1.21 -5.44 -6.31
C VAL A 283 -0.43 -4.45 -7.17
N THR A 284 -0.38 -4.67 -8.49
CA THR A 284 0.37 -3.86 -9.46
C THR A 284 -0.10 -2.40 -9.47
N ALA A 285 -1.40 -2.22 -9.70
CA ALA A 285 -2.27 -1.28 -9.00
C ALA A 285 -1.68 -0.38 -7.90
N LEU A 286 -1.54 -0.93 -6.68
CA LEU A 286 -1.12 -0.23 -5.48
C LEU A 286 0.33 0.22 -5.61
N THR A 287 1.18 -0.65 -6.16
CA THR A 287 2.58 -0.31 -6.46
C THR A 287 2.65 0.89 -7.41
N ALA A 288 1.78 0.96 -8.43
CA ALA A 288 1.69 2.09 -9.34
C ALA A 288 1.15 3.35 -8.66
N ALA A 289 0.07 3.26 -7.87
CA ALA A 289 -0.47 4.39 -7.11
C ALA A 289 0.56 4.98 -6.13
N GLN A 290 1.27 4.11 -5.40
CA GLN A 290 2.35 4.47 -4.49
C GLN A 290 3.54 5.09 -5.24
N ALA A 291 3.95 4.51 -6.37
CA ALA A 291 5.07 4.99 -7.16
C ALA A 291 4.75 6.33 -7.85
N ILE A 292 3.52 6.55 -8.32
CA ILE A 292 3.02 7.84 -8.82
C ILE A 292 3.05 8.87 -7.69
N THR A 293 2.55 8.54 -6.50
CA THR A 293 2.56 9.46 -5.35
C THR A 293 3.99 9.82 -4.93
N ALA A 294 4.91 8.85 -4.92
CA ALA A 294 6.33 9.09 -4.67
C ALA A 294 6.99 9.91 -5.78
N ALA A 295 6.60 9.72 -7.05
CA ALA A 295 7.08 10.51 -8.18
C ALA A 295 6.59 11.96 -8.15
N LEU A 296 5.33 12.18 -7.77
CA LEU A 296 4.79 13.53 -7.53
C LEU A 296 5.54 14.21 -6.37
N LEU A 297 5.75 13.53 -5.24
CA LEU A 297 6.54 14.06 -4.12
C LEU A 297 8.01 14.34 -4.50
N ALA A 298 8.59 13.54 -5.39
CA ALA A 298 9.93 13.80 -5.93
C ALA A 298 9.93 15.03 -6.86
N ARG A 299 8.91 15.17 -7.72
CA ARG A 299 8.70 16.32 -8.59
C ARG A 299 8.53 17.62 -7.81
N GLU A 300 7.78 17.63 -6.71
CA GLU A 300 7.66 18.81 -5.83
C GLU A 300 9.00 19.27 -5.23
N ARG A 301 10.01 18.40 -5.18
CA ARG A 301 11.37 18.72 -4.68
C ARG A 301 12.36 19.05 -5.79
N SER A 302 12.17 18.52 -7.00
CA SER A 302 13.12 18.62 -8.12
C SER A 302 12.66 19.56 -9.24
N GLY A 303 11.36 19.87 -9.30
CA GLY A 303 10.70 20.49 -10.45
C GLY A 303 10.64 19.62 -11.70
N GLN A 304 11.03 18.33 -11.62
CA GLN A 304 11.16 17.43 -12.77
C GLN A 304 10.25 16.20 -12.65
N GLY A 305 9.57 15.88 -13.74
CA GLY A 305 8.80 14.65 -13.88
C GLY A 305 9.68 13.42 -14.10
N GLN A 306 9.08 12.23 -14.10
CA GLN A 306 9.78 10.98 -14.37
C GLN A 306 8.89 9.88 -14.95
N HIS A 307 9.52 8.91 -15.61
CA HIS A 307 8.88 7.69 -16.06
C HIS A 307 8.88 6.64 -14.95
N VAL A 308 7.70 6.27 -14.49
CA VAL A 308 7.46 5.14 -13.59
C VAL A 308 7.08 3.92 -14.43
N THR A 309 7.85 2.83 -14.33
CA THR A 309 7.50 1.55 -14.97
C THR A 309 7.18 0.51 -13.90
N VAL A 310 6.01 -0.12 -13.99
CA VAL A 310 5.59 -1.19 -13.07
C VAL A 310 5.25 -2.45 -13.87
N ALA A 311 5.90 -3.56 -13.55
CA ALA A 311 5.54 -4.86 -14.08
C ALA A 311 4.72 -5.65 -13.05
N MET A 312 3.69 -6.37 -13.49
CA MET A 312 2.87 -7.21 -12.62
C MET A 312 3.68 -8.31 -11.95
N ILE A 313 4.63 -8.91 -12.69
CA ILE A 313 5.52 -9.93 -12.12
C ILE A 313 6.42 -9.33 -11.03
N ASP A 314 6.98 -8.13 -11.23
CA ASP A 314 7.87 -7.48 -10.25
C ASP A 314 7.10 -7.15 -8.97
N ALA A 315 5.90 -6.57 -9.10
CA ALA A 315 5.03 -6.24 -7.97
C ALA A 315 4.63 -7.50 -7.17
N MET A 316 4.30 -8.59 -7.87
CA MET A 316 3.94 -9.85 -7.22
C MET A 316 5.11 -10.55 -6.56
N ILE A 317 6.29 -10.58 -7.20
CA ILE A 317 7.51 -11.13 -6.59
C ILE A 317 7.86 -10.31 -5.34
N ALA A 318 7.87 -8.97 -5.42
CA ALA A 318 8.16 -8.11 -4.27
C ALA A 318 7.20 -8.31 -3.09
N LEU A 319 5.91 -8.56 -3.35
CA LEU A 319 4.92 -8.85 -2.30
C LEU A 319 5.20 -10.17 -1.57
N ILE A 320 5.44 -11.24 -2.32
CA ILE A 320 5.52 -12.60 -1.76
C ILE A 320 6.93 -12.97 -1.26
N TRP A 321 7.97 -12.24 -1.71
CA TRP A 321 9.37 -12.54 -1.39
C TRP A 321 9.66 -12.65 0.12
N PRO A 322 9.24 -11.68 0.97
CA PRO A 322 9.63 -11.68 2.38
C PRO A 322 8.94 -12.76 3.23
N SER A 323 7.89 -13.41 2.72
CA SER A 323 7.02 -14.29 3.50
C SER A 323 6.89 -15.70 2.90
N MET A 324 6.54 -15.80 1.61
CA MET A 324 6.24 -17.06 0.93
C MET A 324 7.48 -17.67 0.28
N MET A 325 8.47 -16.84 -0.09
CA MET A 325 9.74 -17.28 -0.68
C MET A 325 10.90 -17.29 0.32
N ALA A 326 10.61 -17.41 1.62
CA ALA A 326 11.63 -17.36 2.67
C ALA A 326 12.75 -18.42 2.52
N ASN A 327 12.42 -19.59 1.96
CA ASN A 327 13.39 -20.65 1.67
C ASN A 327 14.29 -20.36 0.46
N ASN A 328 13.98 -19.31 -0.34
CA ASN A 328 14.80 -18.81 -1.43
C ASN A 328 15.63 -17.57 -1.04
N MET A 329 15.43 -17.00 0.17
CA MET A 329 16.18 -15.83 0.64
C MET A 329 17.60 -16.18 1.12
N ARG A 330 17.84 -17.44 1.47
CA ARG A 330 19.17 -17.99 1.77
C ARG A 330 19.49 -19.05 0.72
N VAL A 331 20.67 -18.96 0.13
CA VAL A 331 21.27 -20.04 -0.67
C VAL A 331 22.55 -20.52 0.02
N ASP A 332 23.01 -21.72 -0.31
CA ASP A 332 24.32 -22.22 0.08
C ASP A 332 25.44 -21.70 -0.86
N GLU A 333 26.66 -22.21 -0.68
CA GLU A 333 27.83 -21.84 -1.51
C GLU A 333 27.72 -22.28 -2.98
N ASN A 334 26.83 -23.22 -3.30
CA ASN A 334 26.54 -23.71 -4.65
C ASN A 334 25.36 -22.99 -5.30
N GLY A 335 24.67 -22.10 -4.56
CA GLY A 335 23.44 -21.45 -4.99
C GLY A 335 22.18 -22.31 -4.80
N GLU A 336 22.27 -23.42 -4.06
CA GLU A 336 21.11 -24.27 -3.76
C GLU A 336 20.34 -23.74 -2.55
N ASN A 337 19.01 -23.87 -2.59
CA ASN A 337 18.15 -23.51 -1.47
C ASN A 337 18.33 -24.55 -0.34
N PRO A 338 18.40 -24.13 0.94
CA PRO A 338 18.34 -25.07 2.06
C PRO A 338 17.00 -25.82 2.07
N PRO A 339 16.94 -27.01 2.71
CA PRO A 339 15.70 -27.76 2.85
C PRO A 339 14.55 -26.88 3.38
N PRO A 340 13.31 -27.01 2.84
CA PRO A 340 12.22 -26.10 3.18
C PRO A 340 11.98 -25.98 4.69
N THR A 341 12.27 -24.81 5.25
CA THR A 341 11.92 -24.52 6.64
C THR A 341 10.40 -24.48 6.79
N GLY A 342 9.89 -24.90 7.95
CA GLY A 342 8.45 -24.99 8.23
C GLY A 342 7.68 -23.66 8.22
N THR A 343 8.34 -22.54 7.90
CA THR A 343 7.76 -21.19 7.79
C THR A 343 6.67 -21.09 6.73
N ALA A 344 6.72 -21.92 5.68
CA ALA A 344 5.65 -22.09 4.69
C ALA A 344 4.40 -22.83 5.23
N ARG A 345 4.37 -23.21 6.51
CA ARG A 345 3.29 -23.99 7.16
C ARG A 345 2.55 -23.21 8.25
N ARG A 346 2.18 -21.95 7.98
CA ARG A 346 1.04 -21.38 8.73
C ARG A 346 -0.16 -22.26 8.41
N GLY A 347 -0.63 -23.00 9.41
CA GLY A 347 -1.75 -23.92 9.25
C GLY A 347 -3.03 -23.19 8.84
N GLU A 348 -4.00 -23.93 8.32
CA GLU A 348 -5.35 -23.44 8.18
C GLU A 348 -5.89 -23.00 9.55
N LEU A 349 -6.26 -21.71 9.67
CA LEU A 349 -6.84 -21.11 10.88
C LEU A 349 -8.37 -21.09 10.81
N ILE A 350 -8.94 -21.70 9.77
CA ILE A 350 -10.38 -21.77 9.52
C ILE A 350 -10.88 -23.06 10.13
N PHE A 351 -11.88 -22.94 10.99
CA PHE A 351 -12.43 -24.08 11.72
C PHE A 351 -13.93 -24.17 11.51
N ARG A 352 -14.41 -25.39 11.27
CA ARG A 352 -15.82 -25.68 11.12
C ARG A 352 -16.52 -25.73 12.48
N THR A 353 -17.73 -25.22 12.52
CA THR A 353 -18.63 -25.22 13.68
C THR A 353 -19.96 -25.90 13.29
N THR A 354 -20.90 -26.03 14.22
CA THR A 354 -22.20 -26.67 13.92
C THR A 354 -23.07 -25.86 12.93
N ASP A 355 -22.83 -24.55 12.81
CA ASP A 355 -23.62 -23.61 12.01
C ASP A 355 -22.84 -22.89 10.90
N GLY A 356 -21.50 -23.05 10.84
CA GLY A 356 -20.68 -22.39 9.82
C GLY A 356 -19.18 -22.59 10.05
N TYR A 357 -18.45 -21.47 10.07
CA TYR A 357 -17.00 -21.44 10.24
C TYR A 357 -16.56 -20.21 11.04
N ILE A 358 -15.51 -20.38 11.83
CA ILE A 358 -14.79 -19.31 12.54
C ILE A 358 -13.31 -19.30 12.13
N THR A 359 -12.64 -18.18 12.36
CA THR A 359 -11.17 -18.12 12.43
C THR A 359 -10.74 -17.94 13.88
N ALA A 360 -9.66 -18.61 14.29
CA ALA A 360 -9.06 -18.45 15.61
C ALA A 360 -7.54 -18.65 15.52
N ALA A 361 -6.77 -17.87 16.28
CA ALA A 361 -5.31 -17.93 16.26
C ALA A 361 -4.69 -17.71 17.63
N ALA A 362 -3.72 -18.55 17.99
CA ALA A 362 -2.89 -18.41 19.18
C ALA A 362 -1.42 -18.29 18.78
N VAL A 363 -0.97 -17.05 18.57
CA VAL A 363 0.37 -16.70 18.09
C VAL A 363 1.32 -16.49 19.27
N SER A 364 0.90 -15.71 20.27
CA SER A 364 1.69 -15.52 21.50
C SER A 364 1.48 -16.68 22.50
N GLU A 365 2.38 -16.80 23.47
CA GLU A 365 2.24 -17.78 24.56
C GLU A 365 1.05 -17.49 25.46
N ALA A 366 0.68 -16.21 25.64
CA ALA A 366 -0.51 -15.82 26.39
C ALA A 366 -1.79 -16.30 25.69
N GLU A 367 -1.90 -16.08 24.37
CA GLU A 367 -3.02 -16.56 23.56
C GLU A 367 -3.08 -18.09 23.53
N TRP A 368 -1.93 -18.78 23.52
CA TRP A 368 -1.86 -20.23 23.62
C TRP A 368 -2.35 -20.75 24.97
N GLN A 369 -2.01 -20.06 26.06
CA GLN A 369 -2.53 -20.36 27.38
C GLN A 369 -4.03 -20.09 27.48
N GLY A 370 -4.51 -18.97 26.95
CA GLY A 370 -5.94 -18.66 26.83
C GLY A 370 -6.70 -19.75 26.08
N LEU A 371 -6.19 -20.20 24.92
CA LEU A 371 -6.80 -21.26 24.13
C LEU A 371 -6.82 -22.61 24.87
N CYS A 372 -5.72 -22.99 25.52
CA CYS A 372 -5.67 -24.23 26.31
C CYS A 372 -6.62 -24.18 27.53
N THR A 373 -6.81 -23.02 28.14
CA THR A 373 -7.77 -22.84 29.25
C THR A 373 -9.21 -22.86 28.75
N ALA A 374 -9.53 -22.12 27.68
CA ALA A 374 -10.86 -22.05 27.08
C ALA A 374 -11.39 -23.44 26.67
N LEU A 375 -10.52 -24.34 26.19
CA LEU A 375 -10.90 -25.67 25.70
C LEU A 375 -10.79 -26.78 26.75
N ASP A 376 -10.43 -26.46 28.00
CA ASP A 376 -10.12 -27.42 29.06
C ASP A 376 -9.06 -28.45 28.60
N LYS A 377 -7.96 -27.93 28.04
CA LYS A 377 -6.82 -28.66 27.44
C LYS A 377 -5.48 -28.19 28.03
N ALA A 378 -5.43 -27.94 29.35
CA ALA A 378 -4.23 -27.48 30.05
C ALA A 378 -3.03 -28.44 29.87
N GLU A 379 -3.26 -29.73 29.57
CA GLU A 379 -2.22 -30.70 29.24
C GLU A 379 -1.40 -30.34 27.99
N TRP A 380 -1.98 -29.58 27.03
CA TRP A 380 -1.30 -29.18 25.80
C TRP A 380 -0.16 -28.17 26.04
N LEU A 381 -0.17 -27.45 27.16
CA LEU A 381 0.91 -26.54 27.57
C LEU A 381 2.23 -27.29 27.80
N ASN A 382 2.16 -28.56 28.20
CA ASN A 382 3.33 -29.41 28.45
C ASN A 382 3.59 -30.43 27.32
N HIS A 383 2.82 -30.39 26.23
CA HIS A 383 2.93 -31.37 25.15
C HIS A 383 4.18 -31.10 24.29
N ASP A 384 5.06 -32.09 24.16
CA ASP A 384 6.39 -32.01 23.50
C ASP A 384 6.41 -31.33 22.11
N ARG A 385 5.29 -31.37 21.38
CA ARG A 385 5.16 -30.78 20.03
C ARG A 385 4.48 -29.41 20.00
N LEU A 386 3.84 -28.97 21.09
CA LEU A 386 2.95 -27.78 21.11
C LEU A 386 3.31 -26.76 22.22
N ASN A 387 4.16 -27.14 23.18
CA ASN A 387 4.67 -26.33 24.28
C ASN A 387 5.58 -25.14 23.88
N THR A 388 5.81 -24.90 22.58
CA THR A 388 6.59 -23.77 22.07
C THR A 388 6.01 -23.23 20.76
N PRO A 389 6.19 -21.94 20.42
CA PRO A 389 5.70 -21.38 19.16
C PRO A 389 6.28 -22.10 17.94
N ALA A 390 7.59 -22.43 17.98
CA ALA A 390 8.27 -23.17 16.93
C ALA A 390 7.71 -24.60 16.78
N GLY A 391 7.40 -25.26 17.90
CA GLY A 391 6.72 -26.55 17.91
C GLY A 391 5.35 -26.48 17.22
N ARG A 392 4.50 -25.50 17.61
CA ARG A 392 3.16 -25.31 17.03
C ARG A 392 3.21 -25.01 15.53
N VAL A 393 4.17 -24.21 15.06
CA VAL A 393 4.37 -23.95 13.62
C VAL A 393 4.84 -25.21 12.87
N ALA A 394 5.79 -25.97 13.43
CA ALA A 394 6.29 -27.20 12.81
C ALA A 394 5.22 -28.31 12.74
N ASN A 395 4.31 -28.34 13.72
CA ASN A 395 3.26 -29.36 13.87
C ASN A 395 1.85 -28.80 13.61
N SER A 396 1.73 -27.75 12.77
CA SER A 396 0.46 -27.04 12.56
C SER A 396 -0.69 -27.94 12.05
N ALA A 397 -0.38 -28.93 11.20
CA ALA A 397 -1.35 -29.94 10.77
C ALA A 397 -1.92 -30.76 11.94
N THR A 398 -1.06 -31.22 12.87
CA THR A 398 -1.48 -31.96 14.07
C THR A 398 -2.30 -31.09 15.02
N LEU A 399 -1.97 -29.79 15.11
CA LEU A 399 -2.78 -28.85 15.91
C LEU A 399 -4.19 -28.70 15.33
N ILE A 400 -4.34 -28.64 14.00
CA ILE A 400 -5.64 -28.58 13.33
C ILE A 400 -6.42 -29.88 13.56
N GLU A 401 -5.79 -31.05 13.40
CA GLU A 401 -6.40 -32.36 13.68
C GLU A 401 -6.95 -32.49 15.11
N LEU A 402 -6.30 -31.84 16.09
CA LEU A 402 -6.75 -31.80 17.49
C LEU A 402 -7.89 -30.78 17.73
N LEU A 403 -7.85 -29.62 17.07
CA LEU A 403 -8.82 -28.54 17.27
C LEU A 403 -10.14 -28.75 16.50
N SER A 404 -10.08 -29.22 15.25
CA SER A 404 -11.26 -29.40 14.39
C SER A 404 -12.41 -30.20 15.05
N PRO A 405 -12.20 -31.40 15.64
CA PRO A 405 -13.29 -32.17 16.24
C PRO A 405 -13.81 -31.56 17.56
N ILE A 406 -13.11 -30.58 18.15
CA ILE A 406 -13.62 -29.80 19.28
C ILE A 406 -14.59 -28.75 18.75
N PHE A 407 -14.17 -27.97 17.75
CA PHE A 407 -14.95 -26.85 17.23
C PHE A 407 -16.23 -27.26 16.50
N GLU A 408 -16.26 -28.45 15.88
CA GLU A 408 -17.48 -29.02 15.29
C GLU A 408 -18.60 -29.34 16.32
N GLN A 409 -18.34 -29.25 17.64
CA GLN A 409 -19.31 -29.59 18.68
C GLN A 409 -20.26 -28.45 19.08
N GLN A 410 -19.93 -27.19 18.77
CA GLN A 410 -20.73 -26.02 19.17
C GLN A 410 -20.89 -25.02 18.02
N ALA A 411 -21.86 -24.11 18.17
CA ALA A 411 -22.13 -23.04 17.23
C ALA A 411 -21.06 -21.95 17.28
N SER A 412 -20.90 -21.21 16.18
CA SER A 412 -19.89 -20.15 16.03
C SER A 412 -19.94 -19.13 17.17
N ALA A 413 -21.14 -18.68 17.55
CA ALA A 413 -21.34 -17.70 18.61
C ALA A 413 -20.89 -18.19 20.01
N HIS A 414 -20.87 -19.51 20.26
CA HIS A 414 -20.34 -20.06 21.51
C HIS A 414 -18.83 -19.90 21.58
N TRP A 415 -18.12 -20.32 20.51
CA TRP A 415 -16.66 -20.25 20.45
C TRP A 415 -16.14 -18.81 20.47
N LEU A 416 -16.76 -17.91 19.69
CA LEU A 416 -16.35 -16.50 19.66
C LEU A 416 -16.41 -15.88 21.06
N LYS A 417 -17.55 -16.05 21.75
CA LYS A 417 -17.71 -15.57 23.12
C LYS A 417 -16.69 -16.20 24.08
N LEU A 418 -16.49 -17.52 24.01
CA LEU A 418 -15.58 -18.24 24.90
C LEU A 418 -14.12 -17.80 24.70
N PHE A 419 -13.72 -17.48 23.47
CA PHE A 419 -12.39 -16.98 23.12
C PHE A 419 -12.17 -15.53 23.52
N ASP A 420 -13.17 -14.66 23.33
CA ASP A 420 -13.14 -13.28 23.84
C ASP A 420 -13.01 -13.25 25.38
N GLU A 421 -13.66 -14.18 26.09
CA GLU A 421 -13.54 -14.34 27.54
C GLU A 421 -12.14 -14.81 28.02
N HIS A 422 -11.27 -15.27 27.11
CA HIS A 422 -9.93 -15.80 27.40
C HIS A 422 -8.80 -15.08 26.61
N ASP A 423 -9.05 -13.88 26.09
CA ASP A 423 -8.10 -13.09 25.29
C ASP A 423 -7.52 -13.85 24.06
N VAL A 424 -8.30 -14.74 23.45
CA VAL A 424 -7.90 -15.51 22.26
C VAL A 424 -8.41 -14.84 20.97
N PRO A 425 -7.54 -14.36 20.07
CA PRO A 425 -7.92 -13.74 18.81
C PRO A 425 -8.81 -14.65 17.95
N CYS A 426 -10.05 -14.25 17.72
CA CYS A 426 -11.02 -14.98 16.92
C CYS A 426 -11.91 -14.06 16.07
N GLY A 427 -12.72 -14.65 15.18
CA GLY A 427 -13.72 -13.92 14.40
C GLY A 427 -14.58 -14.84 13.51
N PRO A 428 -15.79 -14.40 13.10
CA PRO A 428 -16.63 -15.17 12.19
C PRO A 428 -16.08 -15.17 10.76
N ILE A 429 -16.26 -16.27 10.02
CA ILE A 429 -16.03 -16.28 8.57
C ILE A 429 -17.29 -15.76 7.88
N LEU A 430 -17.26 -14.49 7.44
CA LEU A 430 -18.37 -13.84 6.76
C LEU A 430 -18.45 -14.25 5.29
N THR A 431 -19.65 -14.56 4.80
CA THR A 431 -19.90 -14.67 3.35
C THR A 431 -20.10 -13.27 2.73
N PRO A 432 -20.02 -13.13 1.39
CA PRO A 432 -20.34 -11.86 0.71
C PRO A 432 -21.75 -11.32 0.98
N ALA A 433 -22.69 -12.18 1.37
CA ALA A 433 -24.05 -11.77 1.74
C ALA A 433 -24.13 -11.20 3.17
N ASP A 434 -23.24 -11.61 4.07
CA ASP A 434 -23.21 -11.20 5.47
C ASP A 434 -22.49 -9.86 5.66
N LEU A 435 -21.47 -9.57 4.83
CA LEU A 435 -20.65 -8.36 4.91
C LEU A 435 -21.47 -7.07 5.17
N PRO A 436 -22.56 -6.76 4.42
CA PRO A 436 -23.31 -5.51 4.60
C PRO A 436 -24.10 -5.43 5.91
N ASN A 437 -24.25 -6.55 6.63
CA ASN A 437 -25.04 -6.67 7.84
C ASN A 437 -24.17 -6.89 9.10
N ASN A 438 -22.86 -7.09 8.95
CA ASN A 438 -21.96 -7.29 10.08
C ASN A 438 -21.76 -6.00 10.89
N GLU A 439 -21.85 -6.11 12.22
CA GLU A 439 -21.81 -4.99 13.16
C GLU A 439 -20.55 -4.11 13.03
N GLN A 440 -19.37 -4.71 12.88
CA GLN A 440 -18.11 -3.98 12.78
C GLN A 440 -17.96 -3.28 11.41
N ILE A 441 -18.52 -3.87 10.35
CA ILE A 441 -18.54 -3.30 8.99
C ILE A 441 -19.52 -2.11 8.93
N ILE A 442 -20.67 -2.21 9.59
CA ILE A 442 -21.64 -1.11 9.78
C ILE A 442 -21.01 0.01 10.61
N ALA A 443 -20.45 -0.30 11.79
CA ALA A 443 -19.84 0.68 12.68
C ALA A 443 -18.64 1.43 12.07
N ASN A 444 -17.90 0.77 11.16
CA ASN A 444 -16.81 1.40 10.41
C ASN A 444 -17.25 2.15 9.15
N GLU A 445 -18.56 2.15 8.85
CA GLU A 445 -19.18 2.74 7.67
C GLU A 445 -18.48 2.28 6.37
N LEU A 446 -18.19 0.98 6.25
CA LEU A 446 -17.34 0.49 5.14
C LEU A 446 -18.04 0.44 3.78
N ILE A 447 -19.37 0.35 3.77
CA ILE A 447 -20.17 0.18 2.55
C ILE A 447 -21.18 1.33 2.44
N GLU A 448 -20.93 2.22 1.48
CA GLU A 448 -21.82 3.32 1.11
C GLU A 448 -22.89 2.85 0.12
N VAL A 449 -24.06 3.50 0.14
CA VAL A 449 -25.14 3.29 -0.83
C VAL A 449 -25.47 4.62 -1.48
N PHE A 450 -25.43 4.67 -2.82
CA PHE A 450 -25.80 5.86 -3.58
C PHE A 450 -26.54 5.50 -4.88
N ASP A 451 -27.24 6.47 -5.45
CA ASP A 451 -27.97 6.34 -6.72
C ASP A 451 -27.03 6.57 -7.91
N HIS A 452 -26.97 5.59 -8.83
CA HIS A 452 -26.19 5.65 -10.06
C HIS A 452 -27.12 5.90 -11.27
N PRO A 453 -26.83 6.88 -12.14
CA PRO A 453 -27.57 7.08 -13.39
C PRO A 453 -27.63 5.78 -14.22
N GLY A 454 -28.82 5.38 -14.68
CA GLY A 454 -29.03 4.15 -15.46
C GLY A 454 -29.07 2.82 -14.68
N ILE A 455 -28.57 2.75 -13.44
CA ILE A 455 -28.55 1.49 -12.66
C ILE A 455 -29.46 1.56 -11.42
N GLY A 456 -29.68 2.75 -10.87
CA GLY A 456 -30.35 2.95 -9.59
C GLY A 456 -29.39 2.76 -8.41
N LYS A 457 -29.89 2.26 -7.27
CA LYS A 457 -29.10 2.13 -6.04
C LYS A 457 -28.01 1.08 -6.15
N ILE A 458 -26.77 1.49 -5.89
CA ILE A 458 -25.62 0.60 -5.83
C ILE A 458 -24.92 0.69 -4.47
N ARG A 459 -24.21 -0.40 -4.11
CA ARG A 459 -23.30 -0.46 -2.96
C ARG A 459 -21.86 -0.26 -3.43
N GLN A 460 -21.07 0.50 -2.68
CA GLN A 460 -19.63 0.65 -2.89
C GLN A 460 -18.88 0.55 -1.57
N ALA A 461 -17.68 -0.03 -1.60
CA ALA A 461 -16.75 0.12 -0.50
C ALA A 461 -16.22 1.57 -0.50
N ARG A 462 -16.32 2.26 0.64
CA ARG A 462 -15.71 3.59 0.80
C ARG A 462 -14.18 3.52 0.62
N PRO A 463 -13.50 4.65 0.37
CA PRO A 463 -12.05 4.70 0.54
C PRO A 463 -11.68 4.27 1.96
N ALA A 464 -10.81 3.27 2.13
CA ALA A 464 -10.50 2.76 3.47
C ALA A 464 -9.79 3.81 4.36
N ALA A 465 -9.07 4.75 3.74
CA ALA A 465 -8.25 5.76 4.39
C ALA A 465 -9.12 6.85 5.06
N LYS A 466 -8.83 7.17 6.31
CA LYS A 466 -9.50 8.27 7.04
C LYS A 466 -8.54 9.41 7.36
N PHE A 467 -8.15 10.18 6.33
CA PHE A 467 -7.38 11.41 6.50
C PHE A 467 -8.17 12.44 7.32
N SER A 468 -7.56 12.97 8.39
CA SER A 468 -8.22 13.94 9.27
C SER A 468 -8.37 15.34 8.67
N ALA A 469 -7.56 15.71 7.68
CA ALA A 469 -7.56 17.03 7.05
C ALA A 469 -8.15 17.04 5.62
N THR A 470 -8.07 15.91 4.91
CA THR A 470 -8.52 15.76 3.52
C THR A 470 -9.39 14.51 3.35
N PRO A 471 -10.60 14.44 3.97
CA PRO A 471 -11.43 13.24 3.95
C PRO A 471 -11.73 12.75 2.53
N ALA A 472 -11.30 11.53 2.24
CA ALA A 472 -11.56 10.82 1.00
C ALA A 472 -13.06 10.49 0.88
N HIS A 473 -13.63 10.66 -0.30
CA HIS A 473 -15.04 10.40 -0.60
C HIS A 473 -15.19 10.07 -2.08
N ILE A 474 -16.20 9.25 -2.41
CA ILE A 474 -16.48 8.87 -3.79
C ILE A 474 -16.95 10.12 -4.55
N GLN A 475 -16.19 10.57 -5.55
CA GLN A 475 -16.48 11.82 -6.27
C GLN A 475 -17.75 11.78 -7.15
N GLY A 476 -18.29 10.59 -7.45
CA GLY A 476 -19.49 10.43 -8.29
C GLY A 476 -19.64 9.01 -8.86
N PRO A 477 -20.66 8.78 -9.71
CA PRO A 477 -20.86 7.52 -10.42
C PRO A 477 -19.71 7.23 -11.41
N ALA A 478 -19.75 6.07 -12.07
CA ALA A 478 -18.85 5.79 -13.19
C ALA A 478 -19.43 6.37 -14.49
N PRO A 479 -18.61 6.92 -15.39
CA PRO A 479 -19.11 7.66 -16.55
C PRO A 479 -19.61 6.74 -17.67
N GLY A 480 -20.59 7.21 -18.43
CA GLY A 480 -20.93 6.68 -19.75
C GLY A 480 -19.79 6.89 -20.75
N ILE A 481 -19.80 6.13 -21.86
CA ILE A 481 -18.81 6.31 -22.94
C ILE A 481 -18.99 7.71 -23.54
N GLY A 482 -17.96 8.55 -23.45
CA GLY A 482 -17.97 9.90 -24.01
C GLY A 482 -18.85 10.92 -23.27
N GLU A 483 -19.43 10.56 -22.12
CA GLU A 483 -20.39 11.41 -21.39
C GLU A 483 -19.89 12.84 -21.12
N HIS A 484 -18.57 13.00 -20.92
CA HIS A 484 -17.96 14.27 -20.58
C HIS A 484 -17.13 14.86 -21.73
N THR A 485 -17.16 14.30 -22.94
CA THR A 485 -16.29 14.67 -24.08
C THR A 485 -16.28 16.17 -24.37
N ARG A 486 -17.43 16.78 -24.66
CA ARG A 486 -17.51 18.23 -24.96
C ARG A 486 -17.04 19.09 -23.79
N ALA A 487 -17.48 18.77 -22.56
CA ALA A 487 -17.13 19.53 -21.36
C ALA A 487 -15.63 19.46 -21.05
N ILE A 488 -14.98 18.32 -21.33
CA ILE A 488 -13.53 18.17 -21.23
C ILE A 488 -12.84 19.00 -22.31
N LEU A 489 -13.26 18.93 -23.58
CA LEU A 489 -12.63 19.71 -24.65
C LEU A 489 -12.70 21.23 -24.38
N GLN A 490 -13.84 21.72 -23.90
CA GLN A 490 -13.98 23.13 -23.48
C GLN A 490 -13.07 23.48 -22.29
N GLN A 491 -12.80 22.54 -21.38
CA GLN A 491 -11.85 22.74 -20.26
C GLN A 491 -10.38 22.87 -20.73
N PHE A 492 -10.03 22.40 -21.93
CA PHE A 492 -8.69 22.51 -22.53
C PHE A 492 -8.65 23.52 -23.69
N ASP A 493 -9.43 24.59 -23.61
CA ASP A 493 -9.45 25.72 -24.55
C ASP A 493 -9.67 25.32 -26.02
N PHE A 494 -10.46 24.27 -26.29
CA PHE A 494 -11.01 24.02 -27.63
C PHE A 494 -12.26 24.88 -27.84
N SER A 495 -12.29 25.63 -28.94
CA SER A 495 -13.46 26.42 -29.33
C SER A 495 -14.60 25.54 -29.83
N ASP A 496 -15.86 25.98 -29.67
CA ASP A 496 -17.01 25.20 -30.14
C ASP A 496 -16.92 24.78 -31.63
N PRO A 497 -16.43 25.62 -32.58
CA PRO A 497 -16.20 25.19 -33.96
C PRO A 497 -15.15 24.07 -34.12
N GLU A 498 -14.06 24.08 -33.32
CA GLU A 498 -13.09 22.96 -33.32
C GLU A 498 -13.73 21.68 -32.78
N ILE A 499 -14.54 21.80 -31.72
CA ILE A 499 -15.24 20.65 -31.12
C ILE A 499 -16.25 20.06 -32.11
N ASP A 500 -17.04 20.91 -32.77
CA ASP A 500 -18.03 20.49 -33.76
C ASP A 500 -17.37 19.82 -34.98
N ASP A 501 -16.20 20.31 -35.43
CA ASP A 501 -15.39 19.68 -36.47
C ASP A 501 -14.84 18.31 -36.03
N LEU A 502 -14.35 18.18 -34.80
CA LEU A 502 -13.91 16.88 -34.23
C LEU A 502 -15.04 15.85 -34.15
N TYR A 503 -16.26 16.29 -33.84
CA TYR A 503 -17.47 15.45 -33.89
C TYR A 503 -17.84 15.09 -35.35
N ALA A 504 -17.81 16.06 -36.27
CA ALA A 504 -18.14 15.83 -37.68
C ALA A 504 -17.15 14.88 -38.39
N GLN A 505 -15.86 14.93 -38.01
CA GLN A 505 -14.83 14.01 -38.48
C GLN A 505 -14.89 12.62 -37.80
N GLY A 506 -15.74 12.43 -36.78
CA GLY A 506 -15.81 11.18 -36.02
C GLY A 506 -14.54 10.89 -35.18
N VAL A 507 -13.80 11.93 -34.79
CA VAL A 507 -12.59 11.80 -33.93
C VAL A 507 -12.99 11.60 -32.47
N VAL A 508 -14.14 12.13 -32.06
CA VAL A 508 -14.70 12.02 -30.71
C VAL A 508 -16.17 11.61 -30.71
N ARG A 509 -16.67 11.18 -29.55
CA ARG A 509 -18.07 10.81 -29.30
C ARG A 509 -18.55 11.35 -27.96
#